data_AF-A0A6A3P4V0-F1
#
_entry.id   AF-A0A6A3P4V0-F1
#
_cell.length_a   1.000
_cell.length_b   1.000
_cell.length_c   1.000
_cell.angle_alpha   90.00
_cell.angle_beta   90.00
_cell.angle_gamma   90.00
#
_symmetry.space_group_name_H-M   'P 1'
#
loop_
_entity.id
_entity.type
_entity.pdbx_description
1 polymer ?
#
loop_
_entity_poly.entity_id
_entity_poly.type
_entity_poly.pdbx_seq_one_letter_code
_entity_poly.pdbx_strand_id
1 'polypeptide(L)'
;MKMHRGKTAEDESVAADEASAVGVPLLIPVVAPRITSMSHSALVEWKKARTEYEESVKARSKGDEELYERLKESVKSTIDEKLLRALCTYRWGGLSKDDVTDDRIMSEVRAILQRVKNDTLPDVDRMFSKQLRLDMSESDV
;
A
#
# COMPACT_ATOMS: atom_id res chain seq x y z
N MET A 1 44.18 -46.73 55.69
CA MET A 1 43.58 -47.28 54.44
C MET A 1 42.72 -46.20 53.80
N LYS A 2 42.91 -45.98 52.47
CA LYS A 2 42.03 -45.22 51.52
C LYS A 2 41.71 -43.77 51.89
N MET A 3 42.46 -42.77 51.39
CA MET A 3 42.29 -42.09 50.08
C MET A 3 40.83 -41.67 49.79
N HIS A 4 40.61 -40.38 49.52
CA HIS A 4 39.93 -39.73 48.37
C HIS A 4 40.25 -38.21 48.52
N ARG A 5 41.17 -37.57 47.76
CA ARG A 5 41.19 -37.27 46.30
C ARG A 5 39.96 -36.45 45.90
N GLY A 6 40.02 -35.24 45.34
CA GLY A 6 41.07 -34.34 44.85
C GLY A 6 40.36 -33.09 44.30
N LYS A 7 40.89 -31.90 44.53
CA LYS A 7 41.44 -30.99 43.50
C LYS A 7 40.44 -30.63 42.38
N THR A 8 39.90 -29.41 42.46
CA THR A 8 39.33 -28.64 41.36
C THR A 8 40.39 -28.37 40.30
N ALA A 9 40.11 -28.74 39.07
CA ALA A 9 40.80 -28.29 37.87
C ALA A 9 39.81 -28.36 36.70
N GLU A 10 39.82 -27.29 35.93
CA GLU A 10 38.97 -26.95 34.80
C GLU A 10 39.13 -27.97 33.66
N ASP A 11 38.05 -28.23 32.93
CA ASP A 11 38.13 -28.75 31.56
C ASP A 11 37.02 -28.09 30.72
N GLU A 12 37.47 -27.29 29.76
CA GLU A 12 36.67 -26.70 28.69
C GLU A 12 36.06 -27.80 27.81
N SER A 13 34.77 -27.67 27.46
CA SER A 13 34.27 -28.28 26.23
C SER A 13 33.24 -27.38 25.53
N VAL A 14 33.77 -26.57 24.62
CA VAL A 14 33.34 -26.36 23.23
C VAL A 14 31.83 -26.18 22.96
N ALA A 15 31.50 -24.90 22.72
CA ALA A 15 30.68 -24.38 21.63
C ALA A 15 29.46 -25.19 21.15
N ALA A 16 28.29 -24.65 21.49
CA ALA A 16 27.23 -24.47 20.51
C ALA A 16 26.79 -23.00 20.63
N ASP A 17 27.51 -22.13 19.93
CA ASP A 17 27.01 -20.82 19.55
C ASP A 17 25.81 -21.10 18.64
N GLU A 18 24.61 -21.24 19.22
CA GLU A 18 23.39 -20.93 18.50
C GLU A 18 23.46 -19.44 18.21
N ALA A 19 24.18 -19.11 17.14
CA ALA A 19 23.96 -17.90 16.38
C ALA A 19 22.50 -17.99 15.94
N SER A 20 21.61 -17.53 16.84
CA SER A 20 20.31 -16.99 16.48
C SER A 20 20.58 -16.21 15.21
N ALA A 21 20.03 -16.68 14.10
CA ALA A 21 20.09 -15.96 12.85
C ALA A 21 19.37 -14.65 13.11
N VAL A 22 20.09 -13.67 13.67
CA VAL A 22 19.65 -12.31 13.90
C VAL A 22 19.47 -11.82 12.49
N GLY A 23 18.24 -11.97 12.00
CA GLY A 23 17.86 -11.57 10.66
C GLY A 23 18.38 -10.16 10.47
N VAL A 24 19.19 -9.99 9.42
CA VAL A 24 19.77 -8.70 9.06
C VAL A 24 18.65 -7.66 9.16
N PRO A 25 18.78 -6.64 10.04
CA PRO A 25 17.75 -5.64 10.14
C PRO A 25 17.57 -5.02 8.76
N LEU A 26 16.36 -5.13 8.20
CA LEU A 26 16.02 -4.42 6.97
C LEU A 26 15.99 -2.93 7.32
N LEU A 27 17.15 -2.28 7.14
CA LEU A 27 17.36 -0.84 7.32
C LEU A 27 16.69 0.00 6.22
N ILE A 28 15.89 -0.62 5.36
CA ILE A 28 15.15 0.10 4.32
C ILE A 28 14.07 0.94 5.01
N PRO A 29 14.10 2.28 4.83
CA PRO A 29 13.04 3.13 5.35
C PRO A 29 11.72 2.76 4.66
N VAL A 30 10.70 2.49 5.46
CA VAL A 30 9.33 2.23 4.96
C VAL A 30 8.69 3.61 4.84
N VAL A 31 8.70 4.14 3.62
CA VAL A 31 8.26 5.51 3.33
C VAL A 31 6.87 5.45 2.68
N ALA A 32 5.94 6.26 3.18
CA ALA A 32 4.61 6.31 2.59
C ALA A 32 4.65 6.94 1.18
N PRO A 33 3.97 6.34 0.19
CA PRO A 33 3.95 6.88 -1.16
C PRO A 33 3.17 8.19 -1.19
N ARG A 34 3.73 9.20 -1.88
CA ARG A 34 3.11 10.52 -2.00
C ARG A 34 2.07 10.58 -3.11
N ILE A 35 0.99 11.32 -2.90
CA ILE A 35 0.02 11.66 -3.96
C ILE A 35 0.46 12.99 -4.58
N THR A 36 1.00 12.94 -5.79
CA THR A 36 1.45 14.11 -6.55
C THR A 36 0.51 14.50 -7.69
N SER A 37 -0.40 13.60 -8.07
CA SER A 37 -1.37 13.81 -9.15
C SER A 37 -2.67 13.07 -8.87
N MET A 38 -3.80 13.67 -9.26
CA MET A 38 -5.14 13.08 -9.19
C MET A 38 -5.57 12.44 -10.52
N SER A 39 -4.64 12.27 -11.46
CA SER A 39 -4.91 11.48 -12.67
C SER A 39 -5.14 10.00 -12.32
N HIS A 40 -5.95 9.31 -13.13
CA HIS A 40 -6.30 7.92 -12.87
C HIS A 40 -5.07 7.00 -12.81
N SER A 41 -4.14 7.11 -13.76
CA SER A 41 -2.92 6.29 -13.79
C SER A 41 -2.06 6.50 -12.55
N ALA A 42 -1.84 7.75 -12.15
CA ALA A 42 -1.08 8.07 -10.93
C ALA A 42 -1.74 7.50 -9.67
N LEU A 43 -3.08 7.56 -9.58
CA LEU A 43 -3.81 7.00 -8.45
C LEU A 43 -3.82 5.46 -8.43
N VAL A 44 -3.75 4.81 -9.60
CA VAL A 44 -3.58 3.34 -9.69
C VAL A 44 -2.21 2.93 -9.16
N GLU A 45 -1.15 3.60 -9.61
CA GLU A 45 0.22 3.34 -9.14
C GLU A 45 0.35 3.62 -7.63
N TRP A 46 -0.14 4.79 -7.20
CA TRP A 46 -0.16 5.15 -5.78
C TRP A 46 -0.91 4.12 -4.94
N LYS A 47 -2.08 3.64 -5.38
CA LYS A 47 -2.86 2.66 -4.63
C LYS A 47 -2.09 1.34 -4.45
N LYS A 48 -1.39 0.86 -5.48
CA LYS A 48 -0.54 -0.34 -5.39
C LYS A 48 0.59 -0.13 -4.38
N ALA A 49 1.34 0.97 -4.54
CA ALA A 49 2.43 1.31 -3.64
C ALA A 49 1.97 1.51 -2.19
N ARG A 50 0.76 2.07 -1.98
CA ARG A 50 0.18 2.30 -0.65
C ARG A 50 -0.17 0.97 0.02
N THR A 51 -0.67 -0.01 -0.74
CA THR A 51 -0.93 -1.36 -0.22
C THR A 51 0.38 -2.05 0.21
N GLU A 52 1.42 -2.02 -0.63
CA GLU A 52 2.73 -2.60 -0.29
C GLU A 52 3.36 -1.93 0.94
N TYR A 53 3.22 -0.61 1.04
CA TYR A 53 3.64 0.16 2.22
C TYR A 53 2.88 -0.29 3.48
N GLU A 54 1.55 -0.37 3.44
CA GLU A 54 0.74 -0.76 4.61
C GLU A 54 1.03 -2.21 5.04
N GLU A 55 1.29 -3.12 4.11
CA GLU A 55 1.75 -4.48 4.41
C GLU A 55 3.13 -4.47 5.08
N SER A 56 4.05 -3.63 4.61
CA SER A 56 5.38 -3.48 5.21
C SER A 56 5.32 -2.89 6.63
N VAL A 57 4.44 -1.90 6.86
CA VAL A 57 4.20 -1.34 8.20
C VAL A 57 3.60 -2.39 9.13
N LYS A 58 2.64 -3.19 8.65
CA LYS A 58 2.03 -4.29 9.40
C LYS A 58 3.03 -5.40 9.75
N ALA A 59 3.93 -5.75 8.82
CA ALA A 59 5.00 -6.70 9.09
C ALA A 59 5.94 -6.18 10.19
N ARG A 60 6.24 -4.88 10.17
CA ARG A 60 7.11 -4.22 11.15
C ARG A 60 6.45 -4.08 12.52
N SER A 61 5.13 -3.93 12.58
CA SER A 61 4.40 -3.85 13.84
C SER A 61 4.26 -5.20 14.55
N LYS A 62 4.63 -6.33 13.92
CA LYS A 62 4.55 -7.69 14.50
C LYS A 62 3.17 -8.04 15.08
N GLY A 63 2.10 -7.46 14.53
CA GLY A 63 0.72 -7.65 14.99
C GLY A 63 0.28 -6.73 16.14
N ASP A 64 1.12 -5.78 16.56
CA ASP A 64 0.72 -4.70 17.48
C ASP A 64 -0.04 -3.61 16.71
N GLU A 65 -1.31 -3.42 17.05
CA GLU A 65 -2.19 -2.45 16.41
C GLU A 65 -1.83 -1.00 16.77
N GLU A 66 -1.40 -0.73 18.01
CA GLU A 66 -1.04 0.62 18.45
C GLU A 66 0.26 1.06 17.77
N LEU A 67 1.22 0.15 17.63
CA LEU A 67 2.44 0.40 16.86
C LEU A 67 2.15 0.55 15.37
N TYR A 68 1.19 -0.21 14.82
CA TYR A 68 0.78 -0.08 13.42
C TYR A 68 0.22 1.32 13.14
N GLU A 69 -0.76 1.78 13.93
CA GLU A 69 -1.37 3.11 13.76
C GLU A 69 -0.36 4.24 13.99
N ARG A 70 0.61 4.05 14.90
CA ARG A 70 1.69 5.02 15.14
C ARG A 70 2.69 5.10 13.99
N LEU A 71 3.01 3.97 13.36
CA LEU A 71 3.95 3.91 12.24
C LEU A 71 3.31 4.34 10.92
N LYS A 72 2.00 4.11 10.77
CA LYS A 72 1.26 4.42 9.55
C LYS A 72 1.07 5.93 9.41
N GLU A 73 1.75 6.51 8.43
CA GLU A 73 1.47 7.88 8.01
C GLU A 73 0.04 8.06 7.46
N SER A 74 -0.62 9.15 7.86
CA SER A 74 -1.93 9.55 7.33
C SER A 74 -1.88 9.79 5.81
N VAL A 75 -3.00 9.60 5.12
CA VAL A 75 -3.08 9.88 3.69
C VAL A 75 -2.94 11.38 3.44
N LYS A 76 -3.58 12.21 4.27
CA LYS A 76 -3.50 13.67 4.20
C LYS A 76 -2.06 14.19 4.25
N SER A 77 -1.20 13.63 5.11
CA SER A 77 0.20 14.05 5.20
C SER A 77 1.03 13.66 3.98
N THR A 78 0.58 12.69 3.18
CA THR A 78 1.30 12.22 1.99
C THR A 78 0.89 12.94 0.70
N ILE A 79 -0.11 13.81 0.72
CA ILE A 79 -0.51 14.60 -0.46
C ILE A 79 0.46 15.78 -0.65
N ASP A 80 0.79 16.08 -1.90
CA ASP A 80 1.47 17.34 -2.21
C ASP A 80 0.67 18.56 -1.75
N GLU A 81 1.32 19.51 -1.06
CA GLU A 81 0.63 20.63 -0.43
C GLU A 81 -0.09 21.54 -1.46
N LYS A 82 0.48 21.69 -2.67
CA LYS A 82 -0.13 22.48 -3.73
C LYS A 82 -1.35 21.74 -4.30
N LEU A 83 -1.24 20.42 -4.45
CA LEU A 83 -2.35 19.57 -4.86
C LEU A 83 -3.49 19.59 -3.85
N LEU A 84 -3.19 19.46 -2.56
CA LEU A 84 -4.19 19.53 -1.49
C LEU A 84 -4.91 20.88 -1.49
N ARG A 85 -4.16 21.98 -1.66
CA ARG A 85 -4.73 23.32 -1.79
C ARG A 85 -5.67 23.42 -3.00
N ALA A 86 -5.25 22.91 -4.16
CA ALA A 86 -6.08 22.90 -5.36
C ALA A 86 -7.37 22.07 -5.17
N LEU A 87 -7.29 20.91 -4.51
CA LEU A 87 -8.45 20.08 -4.18
C LEU A 87 -9.44 20.82 -3.26
N CYS A 88 -8.94 21.43 -2.19
CA CYS A 88 -9.75 22.27 -1.31
C CYS A 88 -10.49 23.38 -2.07
N THR A 89 -9.77 24.16 -2.88
CA THR A 89 -10.33 25.32 -3.59
C THR A 89 -11.30 24.93 -4.70
N TYR A 90 -10.92 24.00 -5.59
CA TYR A 90 -11.66 23.76 -6.83
C TYR A 90 -12.59 22.54 -6.77
N ARG A 91 -12.24 21.52 -5.96
CA ARG A 91 -12.98 20.24 -5.95
C ARG A 91 -13.95 20.15 -4.79
N TRP A 92 -13.57 20.67 -3.62
CA TRP A 92 -14.36 20.55 -2.38
C TRP A 92 -15.05 21.83 -1.95
N GLY A 93 -15.16 22.83 -2.83
CA GLY A 93 -15.98 24.02 -2.59
C GLY A 93 -15.39 25.00 -1.57
N GLY A 94 -14.07 25.08 -1.45
CA GLY A 94 -13.40 26.00 -0.52
C GLY A 94 -13.25 25.47 0.90
N LEU A 95 -13.25 24.14 1.08
CA LEU A 95 -13.04 23.49 2.38
C LEU A 95 -11.66 23.86 2.97
N SER A 96 -11.58 24.14 4.28
CA SER A 96 -10.28 24.37 4.94
C SER A 96 -9.43 23.12 4.86
N LYS A 97 -8.10 23.30 4.78
CA LYS A 97 -7.15 22.17 4.84
C LYS A 97 -7.29 21.38 6.13
N ASP A 98 -7.66 22.02 7.23
CA ASP A 98 -7.79 21.38 8.55
C ASP A 98 -8.99 20.45 8.60
N ASP A 99 -10.09 20.82 7.92
CA ASP A 99 -11.33 20.04 7.85
C ASP A 99 -11.23 18.83 6.90
N VAL A 100 -10.15 18.72 6.11
CA VAL A 100 -9.92 17.57 5.24
C VAL A 100 -9.54 16.36 6.10
N THR A 101 -10.32 15.28 5.98
CA THR A 101 -10.04 13.99 6.60
C THR A 101 -9.46 12.99 5.60
N ASP A 102 -8.73 11.99 6.11
CA ASP A 102 -8.22 10.88 5.30
C ASP A 102 -9.35 10.14 4.58
N ASP A 103 -10.50 9.96 5.24
CA ASP A 103 -11.67 9.32 4.64
C ASP A 103 -12.22 10.07 3.43
N ARG A 104 -12.21 11.41 3.48
CA ARG A 104 -12.64 12.26 2.37
C ARG A 104 -11.71 12.07 1.17
N ILE A 105 -10.40 12.11 1.41
CA ILE A 105 -9.39 11.88 0.38
C ILE A 105 -9.57 10.50 -0.23
N MET A 106 -9.67 9.46 0.60
CA MET A 106 -9.80 8.09 0.13
C MET A 106 -11.10 7.87 -0.65
N SER A 107 -12.17 8.55 -0.27
CA SER A 107 -13.44 8.52 -1.02
C SER A 107 -13.29 9.14 -2.42
N GLU A 108 -12.60 10.27 -2.54
CA GLU A 108 -12.30 10.89 -3.83
C GLU A 108 -11.41 10.00 -4.71
N VAL A 109 -10.35 9.41 -4.12
CA VAL A 109 -9.47 8.46 -4.83
C VAL A 109 -10.28 7.26 -5.36
N ARG A 110 -11.15 6.66 -4.53
CA ARG A 110 -12.02 5.56 -4.96
C ARG A 110 -12.96 5.98 -6.09
N ALA A 111 -13.55 7.17 -5.99
CA ALA A 111 -14.45 7.68 -7.03
C ALA A 111 -13.73 7.81 -8.38
N ILE A 112 -12.51 8.36 -8.41
CA ILE A 112 -11.71 8.50 -9.65
C ILE A 112 -11.31 7.13 -10.22
N LEU A 113 -10.95 6.19 -9.35
CA LEU A 113 -10.60 4.83 -9.76
C LEU A 113 -11.79 4.04 -10.33
N GLN A 114 -13.00 4.30 -9.83
CA GLN A 114 -14.22 3.65 -10.31
C GLN A 114 -14.76 4.28 -11.60
N ARG A 115 -14.67 5.62 -11.73
CA ARG A 115 -15.30 6.37 -12.82
C ARG A 115 -14.84 5.96 -14.22
N VAL A 116 -13.54 5.70 -14.41
CA VAL A 116 -13.02 5.34 -15.74
C VAL A 116 -13.53 4.00 -16.23
N LYS A 117 -13.78 3.05 -15.32
CA LYS A 117 -14.34 1.73 -15.69
C LYS A 117 -15.83 1.76 -16.01
N ASN A 118 -16.59 2.72 -15.47
CA ASN A 118 -18.05 2.73 -15.58
C ASN A 118 -18.62 3.82 -16.50
N ASP A 119 -17.96 4.98 -16.64
CA ASP A 119 -18.51 6.12 -17.40
C ASP A 119 -17.86 6.32 -18.78
N THR A 120 -16.71 5.69 -19.05
CA THR A 120 -15.91 5.98 -20.26
C THR A 120 -16.08 4.93 -21.36
N LEU A 121 -16.44 3.70 -21.00
CA LEU A 121 -16.67 2.62 -21.96
C LEU A 121 -18.17 2.34 -22.01
N PRO A 122 -18.85 2.56 -23.15
CA PRO A 122 -20.18 2.02 -23.33
C PRO A 122 -20.12 0.50 -23.17
N ASP A 123 -21.17 -0.08 -22.60
CA ASP A 123 -21.36 -1.53 -22.53
C ASP A 123 -21.08 -2.14 -23.91
N VAL A 124 -19.91 -2.77 -24.03
CA VAL A 124 -19.36 -3.23 -25.30
C VAL A 124 -20.25 -4.34 -25.85
N ASP A 125 -20.74 -5.22 -25.00
CA ASP A 125 -21.63 -6.32 -25.39
C ASP A 125 -22.97 -5.77 -25.93
N ARG A 126 -23.52 -4.75 -25.27
CA ARG A 126 -24.71 -4.04 -25.77
C ARG A 126 -24.44 -3.25 -27.04
N MET A 127 -23.24 -2.72 -27.23
CA MET A 127 -22.88 -1.96 -28.43
C MET A 127 -22.68 -2.88 -29.63
N PHE A 128 -21.95 -3.99 -29.45
CA PHE A 128 -21.73 -5.02 -30.46
C PHE A 128 -23.04 -5.70 -30.85
N SER A 129 -23.88 -6.12 -29.89
CA SER A 129 -25.19 -6.71 -30.23
C SER A 129 -26.11 -5.78 -31.02
N LYS A 130 -26.01 -4.45 -30.83
CA LYS A 130 -26.79 -3.47 -31.59
C LYS A 130 -26.20 -3.16 -32.97
N GLN A 131 -24.87 -3.04 -33.05
CA GLN A 131 -24.18 -2.48 -34.22
C GLN A 131 -23.55 -3.54 -35.13
N LEU A 132 -23.12 -4.67 -34.58
CA LEU A 132 -22.57 -5.78 -35.34
C LEU A 132 -23.72 -6.55 -36.00
N ARG A 133 -23.99 -6.22 -37.26
CA ARG A 133 -24.90 -6.96 -38.13
C ARG A 133 -24.08 -7.61 -39.23
N LEU A 134 -24.28 -8.90 -39.43
CA LEU A 134 -23.70 -9.60 -40.56
C LEU A 134 -24.49 -9.19 -41.81
N ASP A 135 -23.80 -8.66 -42.81
CA ASP A 135 -24.42 -8.36 -44.10
C ASP A 135 -24.67 -9.69 -44.82
N MET A 136 -25.95 -10.04 -44.95
CA MET A 136 -26.39 -11.30 -45.57
C MET A 136 -26.60 -11.14 -47.08
N SER A 137 -26.28 -9.98 -47.65
CA SER A 137 -26.41 -9.74 -49.10
C SER A 137 -25.28 -10.36 -49.92
N GLU A 138 -24.15 -10.67 -49.28
CA GLU A 138 -23.00 -11.32 -49.90
C GLU A 138 -23.11 -12.84 -49.74
N SER A 139 -22.98 -13.58 -50.84
CA SER A 139 -22.94 -15.05 -50.83
C SER A 139 -21.51 -15.54 -50.66
N ASP A 140 -21.28 -16.47 -49.73
CA ASP A 140 -19.99 -17.13 -49.50
C ASP A 140 -19.70 -18.10 -50.65
N VAL A 141 -19.19 -17.59 -51.78
CA VAL A 141 -18.80 -18.37 -52.97
C VAL A 141 -17.51 -17.81 -53.56
#